data_AF-A0A963JP79-F1
#
_entry.id   AF-A0A963JP79-F1
#
_cell.length_a   1.000
_cell.length_b   1.000
_cell.length_c   1.000
_cell.angle_alpha   90.00
_cell.angle_beta   90.00
_cell.angle_gamma   90.00
#
_symmetry.space_group_name_H-M   'P 1'
#
loop_
_entity.id
_entity.type
_entity.pdbx_description
1 polymer ?
#
loop_
_entity_poly.entity_id
_entity_poly.type
_entity_poly.pdbx_seq_one_letter_code
_entity_poly.pdbx_strand_id
1 'polypeptide(L)' 'VVALVQPDCVLRPNPYEVAAIFEVPLAFLLDPAHHQRHAVEWEGVRREWFSMPYHDGVRSHFIWGATAGMLRNFYRFMQA' A
#
# COMPACT_ATOMS: atom_id res chain seq x y z
N VAL A 1 1.98 4.33 -12.65
CA VAL A 1 1.02 5.40 -13.05
C VAL A 1 0.56 6.09 -11.78
N VAL A 2 0.53 7.42 -11.76
CA VAL A 2 0.08 8.24 -10.62
C VAL A 2 -0.91 9.26 -11.17
N ALA A 3 -1.94 9.60 -10.40
CA ALA A 3 -2.94 10.60 -10.76
C ALA A 3 -3.28 11.47 -9.55
N LEU A 4 -3.71 12.71 -9.82
CA LEU A 4 -4.34 13.57 -8.82
C LEU A 4 -5.85 13.34 -8.89
N VAL A 5 -6.50 13.22 -7.74
CA VAL A 5 -7.95 13.07 -7.61
C VAL A 5 -8.52 14.39 -7.10
N GLN A 6 -9.64 14.83 -7.66
CA GLN A 6 -10.33 16.01 -7.16
C GLN A 6 -10.85 15.76 -5.73
N PRO A 7 -10.69 16.70 -4.79
CA PRO A 7 -11.13 16.50 -3.41
C PRO A 7 -12.62 16.19 -3.24
N ASP A 8 -13.46 16.66 -4.16
CA ASP A 8 -14.91 16.45 -4.19
C ASP A 8 -15.33 15.20 -5.00
N CYS A 9 -14.37 14.37 -5.42
CA CYS A 9 -14.66 13.13 -6.13
C CYS A 9 -15.46 12.17 -5.25
N VAL A 10 -16.68 11.81 -5.69
CA VAL A 10 -17.52 10.83 -5.01
C VAL A 10 -17.22 9.43 -5.52
N LEU A 11 -16.57 8.61 -4.71
CA LEU A 11 -16.27 7.21 -5.02
C LEU A 11 -17.49 6.32 -4.80
N ARG A 12 -17.87 5.53 -5.81
CA ARG A 12 -18.96 4.54 -5.74
C ARG A 12 -18.40 3.14 -6.04
N PRO A 13 -18.13 2.29 -5.04
CA PRO A 13 -17.60 0.95 -5.29
C PRO A 13 -18.64 0.08 -5.97
N ASN A 14 -18.21 -0.71 -6.95
CA ASN A 14 -18.99 -1.83 -7.46
C ASN A 14 -18.95 -2.96 -6.41
N PRO A 15 -20.06 -3.32 -5.74
CA PRO A 15 -20.04 -4.29 -4.66
C PRO A 15 -19.67 -5.72 -5.11
N TYR A 16 -19.74 -6.01 -6.41
CA TYR A 16 -19.32 -7.31 -6.97
C TYR A 16 -17.80 -7.44 -7.13
N GLU A 17 -17.06 -6.34 -7.09
CA GLU A 17 -15.61 -6.32 -7.34
C GLU A 17 -14.82 -5.67 -6.19
N VAL A 18 -15.41 -4.67 -5.52
CA VAL A 18 -14.73 -3.83 -4.53
C VAL A 18 -15.44 -3.94 -3.18
N ALA A 19 -14.84 -4.71 -2.27
CA ALA A 19 -15.37 -4.92 -0.93
C ALA A 19 -15.23 -3.68 -0.01
N ALA A 20 -14.20 -2.85 -0.22
CA ALA A 20 -13.96 -1.66 0.59
C ALA A 20 -13.09 -0.65 -0.15
N ILE A 21 -13.30 0.63 0.19
CA ILE A 21 -12.42 1.75 -0.14
C ILE A 21 -11.90 2.31 1.18
N PHE A 22 -10.61 2.67 1.21
CA PHE A 22 -9.99 3.33 2.35
C PHE A 22 -8.86 4.23 1.83
N GLU A 23 -8.47 5.21 2.64
CA GLU A 23 -7.39 6.12 2.36
C GLU A 23 -6.28 5.95 3.38
N VAL A 24 -5.04 6.20 2.96
CA VAL A 24 -3.87 6.20 3.84
C VAL A 24 -3.17 7.54 3.66
N PRO A 25 -2.82 8.26 4.74
CA PRO A 25 -2.08 9.50 4.63
C PRO A 25 -0.80 9.29 3.82
N LEU A 26 -0.56 10.15 2.83
CA LEU A 26 0.63 10.04 2.00
C LEU A 26 1.92 10.06 2.84
N ALA A 27 1.97 10.89 3.90
CA ALA A 27 3.09 10.93 4.82
C ALA A 27 3.38 9.57 5.50
N PHE A 28 2.34 8.78 5.81
CA PHE A 28 2.52 7.44 6.36
C PHE A 28 3.16 6.51 5.32
N LEU A 29 2.68 6.55 4.07
CA LEU A 29 3.22 5.74 2.97
C LEU A 29 4.66 6.12 2.59
N LEU A 30 5.04 7.38 2.82
CA LEU A 30 6.38 7.89 2.53
C LEU A 30 7.36 7.74 3.71
N ASP A 31 6.93 7.25 4.86
CA ASP A 31 7.83 6.98 5.98
C ASP A 31 8.37 5.53 5.88
N PRO A 32 9.69 5.33 5.69
CA PRO A 32 10.28 4.00 5.58
C PRO A 32 10.14 3.17 6.87
N ALA A 33 9.85 3.78 8.02
CA ALA A 33 9.58 3.05 9.27
C ALA A 33 8.33 2.16 9.17
N HIS A 34 7.39 2.49 8.28
CA HIS A 34 6.19 1.70 8.04
C HIS A 34 6.39 0.61 6.96
N HIS A 35 7.57 0.53 6.33
CA HIS A 35 7.84 -0.43 5.25
C HIS A 35 8.49 -1.70 5.82
N GLN A 36 7.66 -2.68 6.14
CA GLN A 36 8.13 -3.95 6.69
C GLN A 36 8.61 -4.86 5.56
N ARG A 37 9.84 -5.38 5.68
CA ARG A 37 10.38 -6.39 4.75
C ARG A 37 10.20 -7.77 5.34
N HIS A 38 9.63 -8.65 4.52
CA HIS A 38 9.45 -10.07 4.82
C HIS A 38 10.32 -10.89 3.89
N ALA A 39 10.76 -12.05 4.37
CA ALA A 39 11.47 -13.03 3.56
C ALA A 39 11.01 -14.44 3.96
N VAL A 40 10.76 -15.29 2.98
CA VAL A 40 10.49 -16.72 3.19
C VAL A 40 11.31 -17.54 2.20
N GLU A 41 11.86 -18.65 2.66
CA GLU A 41 12.42 -19.66 1.77
C GLU A 41 11.30 -20.62 1.36
N TRP A 42 11.06 -20.73 0.07
CA TRP A 42 10.07 -21.64 -0.49
C TRP A 42 10.67 -22.34 -1.72
N GLU A 43 10.69 -23.67 -1.69
CA GLU A 43 11.30 -24.51 -2.75
C GLU A 43 12.76 -24.15 -3.07
N GLY A 44 13.55 -23.79 -2.04
CA GLY A 44 14.95 -23.37 -2.20
C GLY A 44 15.14 -21.96 -2.79
N VAL A 45 14.05 -21.23 -3.03
CA VAL A 45 14.08 -19.84 -3.49
C VAL A 45 13.68 -18.91 -2.34
N ARG A 46 14.55 -17.95 -2.03
CA ARG A 46 14.22 -16.85 -1.11
C ARG A 46 13.31 -15.85 -1.80
N ARG A 47 12.08 -15.73 -1.32
CA ARG A 47 11.11 -14.72 -1.77
C ARG A 47 11.06 -13.60 -0.75
N GLU A 48 11.24 -12.37 -1.21
CA GLU A 48 11.13 -11.17 -0.39
C GLU A 48 9.96 -10.30 -0.86
N TRP A 49 9.25 -9.70 0.08
CA TRP A 49 8.20 -8.73 -0.22
C TRP A 49 8.12 -7.65 0.85
N PHE A 50 7.45 -6.56 0.51
CA PHE A 50 7.13 -5.50 1.46
C PHE A 50 5.68 -5.60 1.93
N SER A 51 5.45 -5.14 3.15
CA SER A 51 4.11 -4.77 3.63
C SER A 51 4.13 -3.43 4.35
N MET A 52 2.97 -2.79 4.40
CA MET A 52 2.72 -1.55 5.14
C MET A 52 1.41 -1.72 5.91
N PRO A 53 1.43 -2.32 7.11
CA PRO A 53 0.23 -2.47 7.93
C PRO A 53 -0.21 -1.09 8.43
N TYR A 54 -1.48 -0.74 8.20
CA TYR A 54 -2.04 0.56 8.57
C TYR A 54 -3.31 0.35 9.38
N HIS A 55 -3.52 1.15 10.43
CA HIS A 55 -4.76 1.14 11.20
C HIS A 55 -5.46 2.49 11.02
N ASP A 56 -6.68 2.48 10.49
CA ASP A 56 -7.44 3.71 10.19
C ASP A 56 -8.22 4.27 11.40
N GLY A 57 -8.02 3.67 12.59
CA GLY A 57 -8.74 3.98 13.83
C GLY A 57 -9.94 3.06 14.08
N VAL A 58 -10.34 2.27 13.09
CA VAL A 58 -11.44 1.30 13.19
C VAL A 58 -10.94 -0.11 12.90
N ARG A 59 -10.14 -0.27 11.85
CA ARG A 59 -9.67 -1.57 11.36
C ARG A 59 -8.24 -1.49 10.86
N SER A 60 -7.59 -2.65 10.84
CA SER A 60 -6.27 -2.81 10.27
C SER A 60 -6.35 -3.22 8.81
N HIS A 61 -5.59 -2.53 7.98
CA HIS A 61 -5.39 -2.76 6.55
C HIS A 61 -3.98 -3.29 6.35
N PHE A 62 -3.86 -4.45 5.71
CA PHE A 62 -2.56 -5.03 5.40
C PHE A 62 -2.25 -4.83 3.91
N ILE A 63 -1.45 -3.82 3.60
CA ILE A 63 -1.03 -3.51 2.23
C ILE A 63 0.25 -4.29 1.94
N TRP A 64 0.25 -5.19 0.96
CA TRP A 64 1.37 -6.11 0.72
C TRP A 64 1.54 -6.47 -0.76
N GLY A 65 2.56 -7.27 -1.06
CA GLY A 65 2.80 -7.81 -2.39
C GLY A 65 3.08 -6.73 -3.44
N ALA A 66 2.48 -6.87 -4.63
CA ALA A 66 2.70 -5.95 -5.75
C ALA A 66 2.36 -4.49 -5.40
N THR A 67 1.27 -4.26 -4.65
CA THR A 67 0.84 -2.92 -4.25
C THR A 67 1.86 -2.24 -3.33
N ALA A 68 2.34 -2.94 -2.30
CA ALA A 68 3.39 -2.42 -1.43
C ALA A 68 4.70 -2.15 -2.20
N GLY A 69 5.03 -2.99 -3.19
CA GLY A 69 6.15 -2.75 -4.11
C GLY A 69 5.99 -1.47 -4.94
N MET A 70 4.80 -1.24 -5.50
CA MET A 70 4.49 0.00 -6.24
C MET A 70 4.62 1.24 -5.36
N LEU A 71 4.10 1.19 -4.12
CA LEU A 71 4.21 2.28 -3.15
C LEU A 71 5.66 2.54 -2.74
N ARG A 72 6.46 1.49 -2.52
CA ARG A 72 7.89 1.61 -2.22
C ARG A 72 8.67 2.26 -3.37
N ASN A 73 8.34 1.93 -4.61
CA ASN A 73 8.94 2.55 -5.78
C ASN A 73 8.57 4.04 -5.87
N PHE A 74 7.31 4.38 -5.59
CA PHE A 74 6.87 5.77 -5.54
C PHE A 74 7.58 6.57 -4.45
N TYR A 75 7.74 6.01 -3.24
CA TYR A 75 8.56 6.61 -2.17
C TYR A 75 9.99 6.91 -2.64
N ARG A 76 10.66 5.94 -3.28
CA ARG A 76 12.02 6.15 -3.80
C ARG A 76 12.10 7.24 -4.86
N PHE A 77 11.06 7.36 -5.70
CA PHE A 77 10.98 8.42 -6.70
C PHE A 77 10.82 9.80 -6.06
N MET A 78 10.02 9.93 -5.00
CA MET A 78 9.78 11.20 -4.30
C MET A 78 10.97 11.67 -3.44
N GLN A 79 11.93 10.78 -3.14
CA GLN A 79 13.14 11.11 -2.39
C GLN A 79 14.35 11.51 -3.25
N ALA A 80 14.26 11.32 -4.56
CA ALA A 80 15.33 11.66 -5.52
C ALA A 80 15.23 13.13 -5.95
#